data_AF-A0AA37VYD0-F1
#
_entry.id   AF-A0AA37VYD0-F1
#
_cell.length_a   1.000
_cell.length_b   1.000
_cell.length_c   1.000
_cell.angle_alpha   90.00
_cell.angle_beta   90.00
_cell.angle_gamma   90.00
#
_symmetry.space_group_name_H-M   'P 1'
#
loop_
_entity.id
_entity.type
_entity.pdbx_description
1 polymer ?
#
loop_
_entity_poly.entity_id
_entity_poly.type
_entity_poly.pdbx_seq_one_letter_code
_entity_poly.pdbx_strand_id
1 'polypeptide(L)'
;MGVSIVRFHKELRLADNPLLQDIGGERLLCWYHFDTRLLEANRYGLKAMGPVRLHFLLESLMDLDQQLAQLGQRLYISVGDIHTALERILQAFSASQLLQSRAVGWEEQQSQQRLLMGFERLEHNLHESFSLFEAADLPFELRELPDSFSKYRRLLEKHEVQPRAPLKAPSQLPPLPDNASFATVTAVGLMTLPAFISHYGDQLNAASEAVEFRGGERAGFTHLSGYFASRRACRYKTTRNAIDDASASTRFSPWMAQGCVSSRMAADALAGYQKDFGVNDDNDWIYFELLWRDYFYWYALKWQRRLFRFRGIHQKGPLTAFYPGRFQAWCQGSTPWPLVNAIMKQLNRTGFISNRARQIAASALVNELSCDWRYGAAYFQQQLIDHQVGANWGNWQYIAGVGADPRQGRHFNLEKQTAMFDPKGEYIARWQGDMGCQPLDAEDAADWPISPPVDK
;
A
#
# COMPACT_ATOMS: atom_id res chain seq x y z
N MET A 1 -0.48 -34.94 -17.10
CA MET A 1 -1.32 -33.90 -16.50
C MET A 1 -0.39 -32.82 -15.98
N GLY A 2 -0.51 -31.59 -16.50
CA GLY A 2 0.32 -30.47 -16.04
C GLY A 2 -0.21 -29.87 -14.75
N VAL A 3 0.67 -29.49 -13.82
CA VAL A 3 0.30 -28.73 -12.62
C VAL A 3 0.69 -27.26 -12.84
N SER A 4 -0.28 -26.36 -12.65
CA SER A 4 -0.04 -24.91 -12.59
C SER A 4 0.02 -24.45 -11.15
N ILE A 5 0.89 -23.47 -10.87
CA ILE A 5 0.97 -22.78 -9.59
C ILE A 5 0.44 -21.37 -9.80
N VAL A 6 -0.59 -20.98 -9.03
CA VAL A 6 -0.97 -19.57 -8.88
C VAL A 6 -0.35 -19.08 -7.58
N ARG A 7 0.65 -18.20 -7.70
CA ARG A 7 1.25 -17.54 -6.56
C ARG A 7 0.56 -16.21 -6.30
N PHE A 8 -0.24 -16.16 -5.25
CA PHE A 8 -0.79 -14.93 -4.72
C PHE A 8 0.31 -14.14 -4.01
N HIS A 9 0.38 -12.83 -4.30
CA HIS A 9 1.25 -11.90 -3.60
C HIS A 9 0.45 -10.78 -2.94
N LYS A 10 -0.06 -9.82 -3.71
CA LYS A 10 -0.90 -8.74 -3.16
C LYS A 10 -2.29 -8.73 -3.76
N GLU A 11 -2.64 -9.69 -4.61
CA GLU A 11 -3.91 -9.75 -5.35
C GLU A 11 -4.85 -10.73 -4.68
N LEU A 12 -5.19 -10.46 -3.42
CA LEU A 12 -5.92 -11.38 -2.55
C LEU A 12 -7.43 -11.36 -2.85
N ARG A 13 -7.79 -11.73 -4.08
CA ARG A 13 -9.15 -11.75 -4.62
C ARG A 13 -9.32 -12.80 -5.72
N LEU A 14 -10.55 -13.24 -5.96
CA LEU A 14 -10.92 -14.07 -7.10
C LEU A 14 -11.44 -13.24 -8.27
N ALA A 15 -12.22 -12.19 -8.01
CA ALA A 15 -12.73 -11.29 -9.03
C ALA A 15 -11.63 -10.43 -9.63
N ASP A 16 -11.75 -10.11 -10.93
CA ASP A 16 -10.78 -9.32 -11.67
C ASP A 16 -9.31 -9.78 -11.49
N ASN A 17 -9.09 -11.09 -11.34
CA ASN A 17 -7.77 -11.65 -11.14
C ASN A 17 -7.29 -12.36 -12.42
N PRO A 18 -6.37 -11.75 -13.20
CA PRO A 18 -5.89 -12.35 -14.44
C PRO A 18 -5.12 -13.66 -14.20
N LEU A 19 -4.54 -13.87 -13.01
CA LEU A 19 -3.82 -15.10 -12.67
C LEU A 19 -4.72 -16.34 -12.70
N LEU A 20 -6.03 -16.15 -12.53
CA LEU A 20 -7.01 -17.22 -12.51
C LEU A 20 -7.65 -17.48 -13.88
N GLN A 21 -7.32 -16.68 -14.89
CA GLN A 21 -7.82 -16.87 -16.26
C GLN A 21 -6.87 -17.72 -17.12
N ASP A 22 -5.56 -17.61 -16.86
CA ASP A 22 -4.53 -18.18 -17.74
C ASP A 22 -3.96 -19.52 -17.21
N ILE A 23 -4.71 -20.20 -16.35
CA ILE A 23 -4.33 -21.50 -15.79
C ILE A 23 -4.35 -22.55 -16.92
N GLY A 24 -3.17 -23.01 -17.34
CA GLY A 24 -3.03 -24.02 -18.40
C GLY A 24 -3.03 -25.47 -17.91
N GLY A 25 -2.84 -25.70 -16.62
CA GLY A 25 -2.73 -27.03 -16.00
C GLY A 25 -4.08 -27.67 -15.68
N GLU A 26 -4.14 -28.99 -15.79
CA GLU A 26 -5.29 -29.82 -15.37
C GLU A 26 -5.39 -29.96 -13.83
N ARG A 27 -4.34 -29.49 -13.15
CA ARG A 27 -4.22 -29.45 -11.69
C ARG A 27 -3.68 -28.08 -11.28
N LEU A 28 -4.12 -27.60 -10.12
CA LEU A 28 -3.78 -26.27 -9.63
C LEU A 28 -3.31 -26.32 -8.18
N LEU A 29 -2.22 -25.63 -7.90
CA LEU A 29 -1.76 -25.33 -6.54
C LEU A 29 -1.83 -23.81 -6.30
N CYS A 30 -2.67 -23.37 -5.37
CA CYS A 30 -2.71 -21.98 -4.92
C CYS A 30 -1.72 -21.76 -3.77
N TRP A 31 -0.78 -20.85 -3.96
CA TRP A 31 0.34 -20.63 -3.05
C TRP A 31 0.48 -19.16 -2.66
N TYR A 32 0.78 -18.91 -1.38
CA TYR A 32 1.23 -17.62 -0.88
C TYR A 32 2.54 -17.80 -0.12
N HIS A 33 3.51 -16.92 -0.38
CA HIS A 33 4.77 -16.92 0.33
C HIS A 33 4.81 -15.77 1.34
N PHE A 34 4.94 -16.09 2.63
CA PHE A 34 5.06 -15.10 3.68
C PHE A 34 6.52 -14.81 3.99
N ASP A 35 6.93 -13.57 3.70
CA ASP A 35 8.29 -13.09 3.94
C ASP A 35 8.44 -12.50 5.35
N THR A 36 9.14 -13.21 6.23
CA THR A 36 9.34 -12.78 7.63
C THR A 36 10.17 -11.52 7.77
N ARG A 37 10.98 -11.18 6.75
CA ARG A 37 11.78 -9.94 6.75
C ARG A 37 10.90 -8.70 6.81
N LEU A 38 9.62 -8.81 6.45
CA LEU A 38 8.66 -7.73 6.61
C LEU A 38 8.43 -7.34 8.08
N LEU A 39 8.66 -8.27 9.01
CA LEU A 39 8.47 -8.10 10.45
C LEU A 39 9.80 -7.79 11.19
N GLU A 40 10.92 -7.80 10.49
CA GLU A 40 12.25 -7.52 11.01
C GLU A 40 12.60 -6.04 10.87
N ALA A 41 13.51 -5.56 11.72
CA ALA A 41 14.00 -4.19 11.65
C ALA A 41 14.86 -4.01 10.38
N ASN A 42 14.50 -3.04 9.56
CA ASN A 42 15.25 -2.66 8.36
C ASN A 42 16.31 -1.59 8.70
N ARG A 43 16.99 -1.07 7.66
CA ARG A 43 18.03 -0.03 7.79
C ARG A 43 17.59 1.28 8.48
N TYR A 44 16.29 1.50 8.66
CA TYR A 44 15.73 2.66 9.37
C TYR A 44 15.44 2.36 10.85
N GLY A 45 15.72 1.15 11.33
CA GLY A 45 15.31 0.70 12.67
C GLY A 45 13.81 0.43 12.79
N LEU A 46 13.12 0.29 11.65
CA LEU A 46 11.67 0.13 11.55
C LEU A 46 11.33 -1.21 10.89
N LYS A 47 10.14 -1.73 11.15
CA LYS A 47 9.60 -2.90 10.45
C LYS A 47 8.96 -2.49 9.14
N ALA A 48 9.07 -3.30 8.10
CA ALA A 48 8.38 -3.00 6.85
C ALA A 48 6.87 -3.13 6.99
N MET A 49 6.36 -3.94 7.91
CA MET A 49 4.94 -4.15 8.20
C MET A 49 4.66 -4.12 9.70
N GLY A 50 3.80 -3.19 10.12
CA GLY A 50 3.29 -3.08 11.48
C GLY A 50 2.09 -3.99 11.76
N PRO A 51 1.67 -4.09 13.03
CA PRO A 51 0.67 -5.05 13.50
C PRO A 51 -0.71 -4.82 12.87
N VAL A 52 -1.13 -3.57 12.65
CA VAL A 52 -2.45 -3.27 12.06
C VAL A 52 -2.55 -3.80 10.62
N ARG A 53 -1.52 -3.56 9.79
CA ARG A 53 -1.52 -4.08 8.42
C ARG A 53 -1.37 -5.59 8.39
N LEU A 54 -0.58 -6.16 9.31
CA LEU A 54 -0.45 -7.61 9.43
C LEU A 54 -1.80 -8.27 9.78
N HIS A 55 -2.55 -7.70 10.72
CA HIS A 55 -3.91 -8.17 11.05
C HIS A 55 -4.82 -8.17 9.81
N PHE A 56 -4.88 -7.04 9.10
CA PHE A 56 -5.68 -6.92 7.88
C PHE A 56 -5.26 -7.89 6.77
N LEU A 57 -3.94 -8.14 6.63
CA LEU A 57 -3.42 -9.16 5.71
C LEU A 57 -3.92 -10.56 6.10
N LEU A 58 -3.85 -10.94 7.38
CA LEU A 58 -4.29 -12.26 7.85
C LEU A 58 -5.79 -12.46 7.60
N GLU A 59 -6.62 -11.47 7.91
CA GLU A 59 -8.05 -11.50 7.57
C GLU A 59 -8.27 -11.66 6.06
N SER A 60 -7.47 -10.98 5.25
CA SER A 60 -7.56 -11.08 3.78
C SER A 60 -7.17 -12.46 3.25
N LEU A 61 -6.13 -13.07 3.82
CA LEU A 61 -5.72 -14.44 3.49
C LEU A 61 -6.78 -15.46 3.93
N MET A 62 -7.41 -15.26 5.10
CA MET A 62 -8.49 -16.10 5.59
C MET A 62 -9.72 -16.03 4.68
N ASP A 63 -10.08 -14.83 4.23
CA ASP A 63 -11.16 -14.65 3.26
C ASP A 63 -10.86 -15.34 1.93
N LEU A 64 -9.63 -15.22 1.43
CA LEU A 64 -9.19 -15.89 0.21
C LEU A 64 -9.20 -17.43 0.33
N ASP A 65 -8.65 -18.00 1.42
CA ASP A 65 -8.66 -19.46 1.64
C ASP A 65 -10.09 -20.01 1.72
N GLN A 66 -11.01 -19.28 2.37
CA GLN A 66 -12.42 -19.67 2.44
C GLN A 66 -13.10 -19.68 1.07
N GLN A 67 -12.83 -18.68 0.23
CA GLN A 67 -13.38 -18.63 -1.13
C GLN A 67 -12.77 -19.70 -2.04
N LEU A 68 -11.46 -19.95 -1.94
CA LEU A 68 -10.80 -21.05 -2.65
C LEU A 68 -11.36 -22.42 -2.22
N ALA A 69 -11.65 -22.62 -0.94
CA ALA A 69 -12.25 -23.85 -0.43
C ALA A 69 -13.62 -24.15 -1.06
N GLN A 70 -14.43 -23.13 -1.35
CA GLN A 70 -15.70 -23.30 -2.06
C GLN A 70 -15.53 -23.78 -3.51
N LEU A 71 -14.35 -23.56 -4.08
CA LEU A 71 -13.97 -23.98 -5.43
C LEU A 71 -13.11 -25.26 -5.43
N GLY A 72 -13.10 -26.00 -4.31
CA GLY A 72 -12.34 -27.25 -4.18
C GLY A 72 -10.82 -27.06 -4.06
N GLN A 73 -10.36 -25.85 -3.73
CA GLN A 73 -8.96 -25.46 -3.62
C GLN A 73 -8.60 -25.04 -2.20
N ARG A 74 -7.30 -24.86 -1.91
CA ARG A 74 -6.79 -24.33 -0.64
C ARG A 74 -5.64 -23.38 -0.87
N LEU A 75 -5.48 -22.40 0.02
CA LEU A 75 -4.31 -21.54 0.04
C LEU A 75 -3.20 -22.18 0.88
N TYR A 76 -2.12 -22.58 0.23
CA TYR A 76 -0.93 -23.08 0.91
C TYR A 76 0.06 -21.95 1.17
N ILE A 77 0.62 -21.92 2.38
CA ILE A 77 1.56 -20.92 2.84
C ILE A 77 2.95 -21.53 2.94
N SER A 78 3.98 -20.84 2.43
CA SER A 78 5.37 -21.11 2.79
C SER A 78 6.01 -19.92 3.50
N VAL A 79 7.04 -20.19 4.28
CA VAL A 79 7.83 -19.20 5.01
C VAL A 79 9.32 -19.44 4.74
N GLY A 80 10.14 -18.39 4.77
CA GLY A 80 11.59 -18.47 4.61
C GLY A 80 12.05 -17.98 3.24
N ASP A 81 13.01 -18.66 2.63
CA ASP A 81 13.51 -18.28 1.30
C ASP A 81 12.55 -18.78 0.19
N ILE A 82 12.09 -17.84 -0.64
CA ILE A 82 11.12 -18.13 -1.70
C ILE A 82 11.67 -19.03 -2.80
N HIS A 83 12.96 -18.95 -3.10
CA HIS A 83 13.58 -19.75 -4.16
C HIS A 83 13.62 -21.23 -3.73
N THR A 84 14.06 -21.47 -2.50
CA THR A 84 14.06 -22.80 -1.87
C THR A 84 12.63 -23.36 -1.75
N ALA A 85 11.66 -22.52 -1.38
CA ALA A 85 10.26 -22.94 -1.31
C ALA A 85 9.73 -23.36 -2.69
N LEU A 86 9.97 -22.57 -3.74
CA LEU A 86 9.55 -22.92 -5.09
C LEU A 86 10.23 -24.21 -5.58
N GLU A 87 11.53 -24.38 -5.34
CA GLU A 87 12.25 -25.60 -5.71
C GLU A 87 11.59 -26.86 -5.14
N ARG A 88 11.26 -26.86 -3.84
CA ARG A 88 10.58 -27.98 -3.17
C ARG A 88 9.19 -28.23 -3.74
N ILE A 89 8.45 -27.17 -4.04
CA ILE A 89 7.12 -27.26 -4.67
C ILE A 89 7.23 -27.92 -6.05
N LEU A 90 8.19 -27.48 -6.88
CA LEU A 90 8.39 -28.05 -8.22
C LEU A 90 8.78 -29.53 -8.15
N GLN A 91 9.67 -29.91 -7.22
CA GLN A 91 10.09 -31.29 -7.02
C GLN A 91 8.93 -32.20 -6.59
N ALA A 92 8.06 -31.73 -5.70
CA ALA A 92 6.94 -32.56 -5.23
C ALA A 92 5.81 -32.63 -6.24
N PHE A 93 5.41 -31.52 -6.86
CA PHE A 93 4.17 -31.47 -7.65
C PHE A 93 4.40 -31.55 -9.16
N SER A 94 5.65 -31.58 -9.64
CA SER A 94 5.97 -31.58 -11.08
C SER A 94 5.27 -30.44 -11.84
N ALA A 95 5.21 -29.26 -11.24
CA ALA A 95 4.56 -28.11 -11.84
C ALA A 95 5.34 -27.57 -13.03
N SER A 96 4.62 -27.21 -14.09
CA SER A 96 5.17 -26.73 -15.36
C SER A 96 4.89 -25.25 -15.61
N GLN A 97 3.99 -24.63 -14.83
CA GLN A 97 3.57 -23.24 -15.00
C GLN A 97 3.53 -22.51 -13.65
N LEU A 98 4.02 -21.29 -13.61
CA LEU A 98 3.92 -20.37 -12.47
C LEU A 98 3.30 -19.05 -12.91
N LEU A 99 2.07 -18.80 -12.46
CA LEU A 99 1.35 -17.56 -12.64
C LEU A 99 1.56 -16.65 -11.43
N GLN A 100 1.97 -15.41 -11.67
CA GLN A 100 2.17 -14.42 -10.62
C GLN A 100 2.00 -12.99 -11.14
N SER A 101 1.67 -12.06 -10.25
CA SER A 101 1.59 -10.65 -10.62
C SER A 101 2.98 -10.01 -10.77
N ARG A 102 3.09 -9.00 -11.65
CA ARG A 102 4.30 -8.18 -11.80
C ARG A 102 4.61 -7.47 -10.48
N ALA A 103 5.83 -7.64 -9.98
CA ALA A 103 6.29 -6.95 -8.79
C ALA A 103 6.55 -5.46 -9.08
N VAL A 104 6.20 -4.58 -8.13
CA VAL A 104 6.31 -3.11 -8.27
C VAL A 104 7.48 -2.55 -7.47
N GLY A 105 7.66 -3.00 -6.23
CA GLY A 105 8.76 -2.52 -5.39
C GLY A 105 10.10 -3.07 -5.86
N TRP A 106 11.19 -2.35 -5.58
CA TRP A 106 12.52 -2.72 -6.08
C TRP A 106 12.98 -4.09 -5.56
N GLU A 107 12.81 -4.33 -4.26
CA GLU A 107 13.23 -5.59 -3.64
C GLU A 107 12.37 -6.76 -4.15
N GLU A 108 11.07 -6.55 -4.31
CA GLU A 108 10.15 -7.54 -4.88
C GLU A 108 10.49 -7.83 -6.34
N GLN A 109 10.82 -6.82 -7.15
CA GLN A 109 11.28 -7.00 -8.53
C GLN A 109 12.57 -7.80 -8.60
N GLN A 110 13.56 -7.49 -7.74
CA GLN A 110 14.80 -8.26 -7.68
C GLN A 110 14.57 -9.72 -7.25
N SER A 111 13.65 -9.96 -6.31
CA SER A 111 13.28 -11.33 -5.93
C SER A 111 12.57 -12.07 -7.05
N GLN A 112 11.65 -11.40 -7.76
CA GLN A 112 10.94 -12.01 -8.90
C GLN A 112 11.90 -12.33 -10.04
N GLN A 113 12.83 -11.42 -10.36
CA GLN A 113 13.85 -11.65 -11.38
C GLN A 113 14.75 -12.85 -11.07
N ARG A 114 15.12 -13.06 -9.79
CA ARG A 114 15.86 -14.24 -9.36
C ARG A 114 15.07 -15.54 -9.54
N LEU A 115 13.75 -15.53 -9.34
CA LEU A 115 12.90 -16.69 -9.61
C LEU A 115 12.84 -17.00 -11.11
N LEU A 116 12.68 -15.97 -11.96
CA LEU A 116 12.64 -16.14 -13.41
C LEU A 116 13.93 -16.79 -13.94
N MET A 117 15.09 -16.27 -13.53
CA MET A 117 16.40 -16.79 -13.95
C MET A 117 16.73 -18.14 -13.32
N GLY A 118 16.30 -18.38 -12.07
CA GLY A 118 16.62 -19.60 -11.36
C GLY A 118 15.82 -20.82 -11.82
N PHE A 119 14.69 -20.63 -12.50
CA PHE A 119 13.79 -21.69 -12.95
C PHE A 119 13.43 -21.52 -14.43
N GLU A 120 14.42 -21.51 -15.33
CA GLU A 120 14.22 -21.24 -16.77
C GLU A 120 13.33 -22.27 -17.49
N ARG A 121 13.25 -23.50 -16.98
CA ARG A 121 12.39 -24.57 -17.53
C ARG A 121 10.92 -24.45 -17.13
N LEU A 122 10.62 -23.60 -16.15
CA LEU A 122 9.26 -23.33 -15.71
C LEU A 122 8.64 -22.28 -16.61
N GLU A 123 7.43 -22.49 -17.10
CA GLU A 123 6.70 -21.43 -17.80
C GLU A 123 6.30 -20.35 -16.78
N HIS A 124 6.79 -19.11 -16.96
CA HIS A 124 6.44 -17.99 -16.09
C HIS A 124 5.45 -17.07 -16.77
N ASN A 125 4.25 -16.94 -16.21
CA ASN A 125 3.22 -16.03 -16.70
C ASN A 125 3.09 -14.85 -15.73
N LEU A 126 3.51 -13.67 -16.19
CA LEU A 126 3.48 -12.43 -15.42
C LEU A 126 2.33 -11.55 -15.85
N HIS A 127 1.46 -11.17 -14.90
CA HIS A 127 0.30 -10.33 -15.18
C HIS A 127 0.32 -9.00 -14.44
N GLU A 128 -0.25 -7.99 -15.05
CA GLU A 128 -0.52 -6.69 -14.43
C GLU A 128 -1.89 -6.75 -13.75
N SER A 129 -1.91 -6.75 -12.42
CA SER A 129 -3.13 -6.98 -11.62
C SER A 129 -3.51 -5.79 -10.72
N PHE A 130 -2.67 -4.76 -10.65
CA PHE A 130 -2.84 -3.64 -9.71
C PHE A 130 -3.13 -2.30 -10.37
N SER A 131 -2.59 -2.06 -11.57
CA SER A 131 -2.84 -0.84 -12.32
C SER A 131 -4.29 -0.79 -12.81
N LEU A 132 -4.76 0.42 -13.10
CA LEU A 132 -6.03 0.68 -13.78
C LEU A 132 -5.93 0.33 -15.27
N PHE A 133 -4.77 0.61 -15.87
CA PHE A 133 -4.44 0.30 -17.25
C PHE A 133 -3.31 -0.72 -17.30
N GLU A 134 -3.28 -1.54 -18.34
CA GLU A 134 -2.11 -2.39 -18.64
C GLU A 134 -1.13 -1.62 -19.54
N ALA A 135 0.12 -2.08 -19.62
CA ALA A 135 1.15 -1.44 -20.45
C ALA A 135 0.70 -1.31 -21.92
N ALA A 136 -0.01 -2.31 -22.43
CA ALA A 136 -0.56 -2.32 -23.78
C ALA A 136 -1.70 -1.32 -24.02
N ASP A 137 -2.32 -0.80 -22.95
CA ASP A 137 -3.38 0.21 -23.05
C ASP A 137 -2.80 1.64 -23.11
N LEU A 138 -1.54 1.82 -22.71
CA LEU A 138 -0.93 3.15 -22.60
C LEU A 138 -0.40 3.64 -23.97
N PRO A 139 -0.58 4.93 -24.31
CA PRO A 139 -0.12 5.51 -25.57
C PRO A 139 1.37 5.89 -25.55
N PHE A 140 2.16 5.24 -24.68
CA PHE A 140 3.59 5.48 -24.49
C PHE A 140 4.26 4.28 -23.85
N GLU A 141 5.55 4.09 -24.10
CA GLU A 141 6.35 3.09 -23.42
C GLU A 141 6.70 3.54 -21.99
N LEU A 142 6.96 2.59 -21.08
CA LEU A 142 7.30 2.91 -19.68
C LEU A 142 8.46 3.93 -19.56
N ARG A 143 9.47 3.83 -20.44
CA ARG A 143 10.61 4.77 -20.46
C ARG A 143 10.17 6.22 -20.73
N GLU A 144 9.07 6.40 -21.45
CA GLU A 144 8.48 7.68 -21.85
C GLU A 144 7.41 8.18 -20.87
N LEU A 145 7.16 7.47 -19.75
CA LEU A 145 6.20 7.89 -18.73
C LEU A 145 6.40 9.38 -18.40
N PRO A 146 5.34 10.20 -18.48
CA PRO A 146 5.47 11.64 -18.26
C PRO A 146 6.03 12.00 -16.89
N ASP A 147 6.84 13.06 -16.86
CA ASP A 147 7.53 13.57 -15.67
C ASP A 147 6.60 14.14 -14.58
N SER A 148 5.31 14.30 -14.90
CA SER A 148 4.30 14.85 -14.02
C SER A 148 2.94 14.21 -14.28
N PHE A 149 2.17 14.04 -13.21
CA PHE A 149 0.82 13.48 -13.28
C PHE A 149 -0.10 14.25 -14.24
N SER A 150 -0.01 15.59 -14.28
CA SER A 150 -0.85 16.39 -15.17
C SER A 150 -0.60 16.09 -16.65
N LYS A 151 0.65 15.84 -17.05
CA LYS A 151 0.98 15.43 -18.42
C LYS A 151 0.50 14.01 -18.69
N TYR A 152 0.69 13.08 -17.75
CA TYR A 152 0.18 11.71 -17.82
C TYR A 152 -1.35 11.69 -18.04
N ARG A 153 -2.12 12.37 -17.18
CA ARG A 153 -3.59 12.45 -17.30
C ARG A 153 -4.03 13.02 -18.66
N ARG A 154 -3.48 14.18 -19.07
CA ARG A 154 -3.84 14.80 -20.36
C ARG A 154 -3.52 13.90 -21.55
N LEU A 155 -2.47 13.09 -21.45
CA LEU A 155 -2.08 12.18 -22.51
C LEU A 155 -3.07 11.01 -22.65
N LEU A 156 -3.56 10.48 -21.53
CA LEU A 156 -4.63 9.49 -21.51
C LEU A 156 -5.95 10.07 -22.04
N GLU A 157 -6.33 11.28 -21.60
CA GLU A 157 -7.52 11.99 -22.09
C GLU A 157 -7.45 12.23 -23.60
N LYS A 158 -6.31 12.68 -24.11
CA LYS A 158 -6.10 12.93 -25.55
C LYS A 158 -6.27 11.66 -26.40
N HIS A 159 -5.90 10.51 -25.88
CA HIS A 159 -6.01 9.22 -26.58
C HIS A 159 -7.24 8.42 -26.17
N GLU A 160 -8.15 9.03 -25.39
CA GLU A 160 -9.40 8.42 -24.93
C GLU A 160 -9.21 7.06 -24.26
N VAL A 161 -8.11 6.90 -23.52
CA VAL A 161 -7.75 5.63 -22.87
C VAL A 161 -8.78 5.29 -21.80
N GLN A 162 -9.47 4.17 -21.98
CA GLN A 162 -10.49 3.69 -21.05
C GLN A 162 -10.02 2.43 -20.31
N PRO A 163 -10.38 2.27 -19.02
CA PRO A 163 -10.04 1.06 -18.30
C PRO A 163 -10.81 -0.12 -18.89
N ARG A 164 -10.17 -1.27 -18.94
CA ARG A 164 -10.84 -2.52 -19.32
C ARG A 164 -11.90 -2.89 -18.28
N ALA A 165 -12.96 -3.57 -18.73
CA ALA A 165 -13.95 -4.12 -17.82
C ALA A 165 -13.29 -5.14 -16.86
N PRO A 166 -13.71 -5.20 -15.58
CA PRO A 166 -13.20 -6.18 -14.64
C PRO A 166 -13.48 -7.62 -15.10
N LEU A 167 -12.52 -8.52 -14.92
CA LEU A 167 -12.72 -9.95 -15.20
C LEU A 167 -13.67 -10.56 -14.17
N LYS A 168 -14.49 -11.52 -14.59
CA LYS A 168 -15.37 -12.27 -13.66
C LYS A 168 -14.55 -13.21 -12.79
N ALA A 169 -14.99 -13.40 -11.54
CA ALA A 169 -14.45 -14.45 -10.69
C ALA A 169 -14.70 -15.83 -11.34
N PRO A 170 -13.74 -16.78 -11.26
CA PRO A 170 -13.94 -18.12 -11.78
C PRO A 170 -15.06 -18.83 -11.00
N SER A 171 -15.93 -19.53 -11.73
CA SER A 171 -16.96 -20.40 -11.12
C SER A 171 -16.44 -21.78 -10.76
N GLN A 172 -15.29 -22.18 -11.31
CA GLN A 172 -14.61 -23.44 -11.10
C GLN A 172 -13.10 -23.23 -11.21
N LEU A 173 -12.34 -24.04 -10.49
CA LEU A 173 -10.88 -24.11 -10.61
C LEU A 173 -10.47 -25.58 -10.84
N PRO A 174 -9.33 -25.84 -11.51
CA PRO A 174 -8.78 -27.19 -11.59
C PRO A 174 -8.58 -27.77 -10.19
N PRO A 175 -8.68 -29.09 -9.99
CA PRO A 175 -8.50 -29.70 -8.68
C PRO A 175 -7.03 -29.65 -8.21
N LEU A 176 -6.81 -29.91 -6.93
CA LEU A 176 -5.48 -30.05 -6.34
C LEU A 176 -4.68 -31.17 -7.01
N PRO A 177 -3.33 -31.07 -7.08
CA PRO A 177 -2.48 -32.16 -7.57
C PRO A 177 -2.77 -33.48 -6.83
N ASP A 178 -2.77 -34.60 -7.55
CA ASP A 178 -3.19 -35.90 -7.00
C ASP A 178 -2.35 -36.35 -5.79
N ASN A 179 -1.09 -35.87 -5.72
CA ASN A 179 -0.16 -36.16 -4.64
C ASN A 179 -0.11 -35.08 -3.54
N ALA A 180 -1.04 -34.10 -3.54
CA ALA A 180 -1.18 -33.06 -2.52
C ALA A 180 -1.79 -33.56 -1.20
N SER A 181 -1.28 -34.69 -0.70
CA SER A 181 -1.61 -35.20 0.63
C SER A 181 -1.05 -34.28 1.73
N PHE A 182 -1.63 -34.34 2.93
CA PHE A 182 -1.12 -33.61 4.09
C PHE A 182 0.37 -33.89 4.35
N ALA A 183 0.80 -35.15 4.20
CA ALA A 183 2.19 -35.56 4.37
C ALA A 183 3.11 -34.91 3.32
N THR A 184 2.71 -34.93 2.04
CA THR A 184 3.48 -34.33 0.94
C THR A 184 3.62 -32.82 1.13
N VAL A 185 2.51 -32.13 1.41
CA VAL A 185 2.46 -30.68 1.62
C VAL A 185 3.39 -30.28 2.78
N THR A 186 3.30 -30.98 3.91
CA THR A 186 4.15 -30.70 5.08
C THR A 186 5.63 -30.98 4.79
N ALA A 187 5.94 -32.06 4.07
CA ALA A 187 7.32 -32.44 3.74
C ALA A 187 8.05 -31.38 2.87
N VAL A 188 7.31 -30.64 2.03
CA VAL A 188 7.88 -29.53 1.25
C VAL A 188 7.90 -28.18 1.96
N GLY A 189 7.49 -28.14 3.23
CA GLY A 189 7.43 -26.90 4.02
C GLY A 189 6.25 -25.99 3.65
N LEU A 190 5.21 -26.55 3.02
CA LEU A 190 3.93 -25.87 2.87
C LEU A 190 3.05 -26.14 4.11
N MET A 191 2.25 -25.15 4.47
CA MET A 191 1.28 -25.21 5.54
C MET A 191 -0.09 -24.76 5.05
N THR A 192 -1.15 -25.31 5.62
CA THR A 192 -2.48 -24.69 5.47
C THR A 192 -2.50 -23.37 6.23
N LEU A 193 -3.35 -22.44 5.84
CA LEU A 193 -3.47 -21.15 6.54
C LEU A 193 -3.77 -21.29 8.05
N PRO A 194 -4.67 -22.18 8.51
CA PRO A 194 -4.85 -22.40 9.95
C PRO A 194 -3.59 -22.88 10.67
N ALA A 195 -2.80 -23.76 10.04
CA ALA A 195 -1.54 -24.22 10.61
C ALA A 195 -0.49 -23.11 10.68
N PHE A 196 -0.40 -22.26 9.65
CA PHE A 196 0.46 -21.08 9.65
C PHE A 196 0.10 -20.12 10.80
N ILE A 197 -1.19 -19.78 10.95
CA ILE A 197 -1.66 -18.91 12.03
C ILE A 197 -1.37 -19.52 13.40
N SER A 198 -1.59 -20.83 13.56
CA SER A 198 -1.30 -21.53 14.83
C SER A 198 0.18 -21.58 15.16
N HIS A 199 1.07 -21.70 14.15
CA HIS A 199 2.50 -21.84 14.36
C HIS A 199 3.20 -20.48 14.59
N TYR A 200 2.74 -19.44 13.88
CA TYR A 200 3.33 -18.11 13.93
C TYR A 200 2.53 -17.10 14.77
N GLY A 201 1.39 -17.50 15.34
CA GLY A 201 0.43 -16.60 16.02
C GLY A 201 1.05 -15.64 17.03
N ASP A 202 1.95 -16.13 17.90
CA ASP A 202 2.64 -15.31 18.89
C ASP A 202 3.56 -14.25 18.25
N GLN A 203 4.20 -14.59 17.13
CA GLN A 203 5.06 -13.67 16.37
C GLN A 203 4.25 -12.68 15.53
N LEU A 204 3.03 -13.08 15.15
CA LEU A 204 2.12 -12.27 14.34
C LEU A 204 1.43 -11.16 15.14
N ASN A 205 1.57 -11.14 16.48
CA ASN A 205 1.06 -10.16 17.45
C ASN A 205 0.10 -9.10 16.85
N ALA A 206 -1.09 -9.57 16.47
CA ALA A 206 -2.07 -8.83 15.67
C ALA A 206 -3.08 -8.09 16.55
N ALA A 207 -2.69 -7.70 17.77
CA ALA A 207 -3.56 -6.99 18.70
C ALA A 207 -3.77 -5.55 18.20
N SER A 208 -4.98 -5.27 17.73
CA SER A 208 -5.47 -3.89 17.57
C SER A 208 -6.82 -3.78 18.26
N GLU A 209 -6.87 -2.95 19.29
CA GLU A 209 -8.07 -2.68 20.10
C GLU A 209 -9.11 -1.79 19.37
N ALA A 210 -8.90 -1.48 18.08
CA ALA A 210 -9.88 -0.74 17.29
C ALA A 210 -9.64 -0.93 15.78
N VAL A 211 -10.05 -2.07 15.22
CA VAL A 211 -9.92 -2.30 13.78
C VAL A 211 -11.18 -1.77 13.07
N GLU A 212 -11.09 -0.55 12.53
CA GLU A 212 -12.15 0.03 11.68
C GLU A 212 -12.34 -0.76 10.36
N PHE A 213 -11.28 -1.40 9.87
CA PHE A 213 -11.24 -2.05 8.56
C PHE A 213 -11.07 -3.57 8.67
N ARG A 214 -12.01 -4.32 8.11
CA ARG A 214 -11.89 -5.78 7.99
C ARG A 214 -11.26 -6.19 6.65
N GLY A 215 -10.22 -7.01 6.70
CA GLY A 215 -9.55 -7.56 5.52
C GLY A 215 -10.43 -8.51 4.70
N GLY A 216 -10.05 -8.72 3.43
CA GLY A 216 -10.71 -9.66 2.52
C GLY A 216 -11.45 -9.01 1.36
N GLU A 217 -11.58 -9.77 0.27
CA GLU A 217 -12.33 -9.41 -0.94
C GLU A 217 -13.80 -9.18 -0.63
N ARG A 218 -14.45 -10.07 0.15
CA ARG A 218 -15.88 -9.91 0.48
C ARG A 218 -16.14 -8.66 1.31
N ALA A 219 -15.26 -8.34 2.27
CA ALA A 219 -15.36 -7.11 3.05
C ALA A 219 -15.13 -5.87 2.16
N GLY A 220 -14.14 -5.92 1.27
CA GLY A 220 -13.86 -4.86 0.31
C GLY A 220 -15.01 -4.61 -0.67
N PHE A 221 -15.61 -5.68 -1.21
CA PHE A 221 -16.77 -5.59 -2.09
C PHE A 221 -18.00 -5.03 -1.37
N THR A 222 -18.23 -5.45 -0.11
CA THR A 222 -19.31 -4.90 0.73
C THR A 222 -19.13 -3.40 0.94
N HIS A 223 -17.90 -2.96 1.25
CA HIS A 223 -17.59 -1.55 1.45
C HIS A 223 -17.70 -0.73 0.14
N LEU A 224 -17.17 -1.25 -0.97
CA LEU A 224 -17.27 -0.65 -2.30
C LEU A 224 -18.73 -0.44 -2.71
N SER A 225 -19.53 -1.52 -2.63
CA SER A 225 -20.95 -1.50 -2.98
C SER A 225 -21.74 -0.58 -2.06
N GLY A 226 -21.49 -0.63 -0.74
CA GLY A 226 -22.14 0.26 0.24
C GLY A 226 -21.77 1.74 0.07
N TYR A 227 -20.59 2.06 -0.46
CA TYR A 227 -20.23 3.43 -0.82
C TYR A 227 -21.06 3.94 -1.99
N PHE A 228 -21.10 3.19 -3.09
CA PHE A 228 -21.84 3.58 -4.30
C PHE A 228 -23.36 3.39 -4.20
N ALA A 229 -23.87 2.59 -3.26
CA ALA A 229 -25.31 2.54 -2.95
C ALA A 229 -25.81 3.84 -2.26
N SER A 230 -24.90 4.72 -1.83
CA SER A 230 -25.22 5.97 -1.14
C SER A 230 -24.92 7.21 -1.98
N ARG A 231 -25.44 8.38 -1.60
CA ARG A 231 -25.14 9.67 -2.27
C ARG A 231 -23.75 10.24 -1.95
N ARG A 232 -22.86 9.48 -1.29
CA ARG A 232 -21.54 9.97 -0.86
C ARG A 232 -20.64 10.38 -2.03
N ALA A 233 -20.68 9.63 -3.14
CA ALA A 233 -19.87 9.94 -4.32
C ALA A 233 -20.22 11.32 -4.93
N CYS A 234 -21.48 11.79 -4.81
CA CYS A 234 -21.89 13.11 -5.29
C CYS A 234 -21.29 14.29 -4.52
N ARG A 235 -20.55 14.05 -3.42
CA ARG A 235 -19.89 15.11 -2.64
C ARG A 235 -18.40 14.84 -2.43
N TYR A 236 -17.84 13.85 -3.12
CA TYR A 236 -16.49 13.36 -2.87
C TYR A 236 -15.42 14.45 -3.01
N LYS A 237 -15.40 15.21 -4.11
CA LYS A 237 -14.41 16.30 -4.32
C LYS A 237 -14.50 17.36 -3.22
N THR A 238 -15.72 17.66 -2.79
CA THR A 238 -16.02 18.64 -1.73
C THR A 238 -15.56 18.14 -0.36
N THR A 239 -15.78 16.86 -0.02
CA THR A 239 -15.54 16.32 1.32
C THR A 239 -14.15 15.72 1.52
N ARG A 240 -13.47 15.23 0.46
CA ARG A 240 -12.24 14.40 0.55
C ARG A 240 -11.07 14.97 1.35
N ASN A 241 -11.06 16.27 1.65
CA ASN A 241 -10.01 16.90 2.45
C ASN A 241 -10.27 16.88 3.96
N ALA A 242 -11.44 16.42 4.42
CA ALA A 242 -11.72 16.32 5.84
C ALA A 242 -10.69 15.40 6.53
N ILE A 243 -10.22 15.83 7.70
CA ILE A 243 -9.32 15.03 8.54
C ILE A 243 -10.09 14.16 9.55
N ASP A 244 -11.35 14.54 9.84
CA ASP A 244 -12.14 13.97 10.90
C ASP A 244 -13.57 13.60 10.48
N ASP A 245 -13.69 12.89 9.36
CA ASP A 245 -14.98 12.36 8.90
C ASP A 245 -14.75 11.06 8.10
N ALA A 246 -15.30 9.95 8.60
CA ALA A 246 -15.18 8.64 7.96
C ALA A 246 -15.95 8.56 6.63
N SER A 247 -17.00 9.37 6.47
CA SER A 247 -17.84 9.42 5.27
C SER A 247 -17.29 10.33 4.17
N ALA A 248 -16.27 11.13 4.49
CA ALA A 248 -15.74 12.18 3.62
C ALA A 248 -15.00 11.68 2.37
N SER A 249 -14.57 10.42 2.36
CA SER A 249 -13.85 9.82 1.24
C SER A 249 -14.28 8.38 1.03
N THR A 250 -13.80 7.76 -0.05
CA THR A 250 -14.12 6.36 -0.38
C THR A 250 -13.60 5.37 0.65
N ARG A 251 -12.44 5.65 1.25
CA ARG A 251 -11.72 4.73 2.15
C ARG A 251 -11.45 3.34 1.52
N PHE A 252 -11.30 3.26 0.20
CA PHE A 252 -11.02 1.99 -0.51
C PHE A 252 -9.57 1.52 -0.37
N SER A 253 -8.66 2.40 0.04
CA SER A 253 -7.22 2.17 -0.04
C SER A 253 -6.72 0.92 0.70
N PRO A 254 -7.25 0.48 1.86
CA PRO A 254 -6.77 -0.75 2.50
C PRO A 254 -6.95 -1.99 1.62
N TRP A 255 -8.17 -2.17 1.08
CA TRP A 255 -8.49 -3.28 0.18
C TRP A 255 -7.76 -3.17 -1.16
N MET A 256 -7.56 -1.96 -1.68
CA MET A 256 -6.82 -1.77 -2.94
C MET A 256 -5.31 -1.96 -2.80
N ALA A 257 -4.75 -1.75 -1.61
CA ALA A 257 -3.32 -1.98 -1.34
C ALA A 257 -3.00 -3.47 -1.24
N GLN A 258 -3.90 -4.26 -0.64
CA GLN A 258 -3.83 -5.72 -0.56
C GLN A 258 -4.60 -6.44 -1.67
N GLY A 259 -4.98 -5.69 -2.71
CA GLY A 259 -5.61 -6.18 -3.94
C GLY A 259 -6.85 -7.04 -3.74
N CYS A 260 -7.55 -6.88 -2.61
CA CYS A 260 -8.88 -7.43 -2.35
C CYS A 260 -9.95 -6.75 -3.23
N VAL A 261 -9.70 -5.51 -3.66
CA VAL A 261 -10.50 -4.77 -4.64
C VAL A 261 -9.54 -4.19 -5.68
N SER A 262 -9.79 -4.42 -6.97
CA SER A 262 -8.95 -3.88 -8.04
C SER A 262 -9.31 -2.43 -8.41
N SER A 263 -8.40 -1.74 -9.08
CA SER A 263 -8.66 -0.42 -9.65
C SER A 263 -9.78 -0.45 -10.69
N ARG A 264 -9.85 -1.52 -11.50
CA ARG A 264 -10.89 -1.68 -12.51
C ARG A 264 -12.26 -1.89 -11.87
N MET A 265 -12.35 -2.68 -10.79
CA MET A 265 -13.60 -2.85 -10.03
C MET A 265 -14.10 -1.53 -9.46
N ALA A 266 -13.21 -0.69 -8.93
CA ALA A 266 -13.58 0.63 -8.42
C ALA A 266 -14.04 1.58 -9.54
N ALA A 267 -13.37 1.56 -10.70
CA ALA A 267 -13.75 2.36 -11.86
C ALA A 267 -15.09 1.91 -12.47
N ASP A 268 -15.33 0.59 -12.56
CA ASP A 268 -16.57 0.00 -13.05
C ASP A 268 -17.76 0.34 -12.12
N ALA A 269 -17.57 0.22 -10.80
CA ALA A 269 -18.58 0.62 -9.82
C ALA A 269 -18.90 2.12 -9.89
N LEU A 270 -17.89 2.97 -10.14
CA LEU A 270 -18.10 4.40 -10.38
C LEU A 270 -18.88 4.66 -11.68
N ALA A 271 -18.56 3.96 -12.77
CA ALA A 271 -19.28 4.09 -14.03
C ALA A 271 -20.76 3.67 -13.87
N GLY A 272 -21.02 2.58 -13.13
CA GLY A 272 -22.39 2.18 -12.76
C GLY A 272 -23.11 3.26 -11.96
N TYR A 273 -22.45 3.83 -10.94
CA TYR A 273 -23.00 4.95 -10.16
C TYR A 273 -23.34 6.16 -11.03
N GLN A 274 -22.45 6.55 -11.94
CA GLN A 274 -22.62 7.69 -12.82
C GLN A 274 -23.76 7.48 -13.84
N LYS A 275 -24.01 6.23 -14.25
CA LYS A 275 -25.17 5.89 -15.08
C LYS A 275 -26.49 6.14 -14.35
N ASP A 276 -26.54 5.81 -13.06
CA ASP A 276 -27.78 5.92 -12.27
C ASP A 276 -28.01 7.34 -11.72
N PHE A 277 -26.95 8.08 -11.40
CA PHE A 277 -27.02 9.37 -10.70
C PHE A 277 -26.47 10.57 -11.49
N GLY A 278 -25.95 10.35 -12.70
CA GLY A 278 -25.31 11.36 -13.53
C GLY A 278 -23.85 11.61 -13.16
N VAL A 279 -23.06 12.03 -14.15
CA VAL A 279 -21.67 12.48 -13.95
C VAL A 279 -21.67 13.88 -13.35
N ASN A 280 -20.82 14.10 -12.35
CA ASN A 280 -20.54 15.44 -11.84
C ASN A 280 -19.08 15.56 -11.37
N ASP A 281 -18.64 16.79 -11.15
CA ASP A 281 -17.29 17.12 -10.68
C ASP A 281 -16.86 16.32 -9.43
N ASP A 282 -17.79 16.04 -8.53
CA ASP A 282 -17.51 15.32 -7.29
C ASP A 282 -17.22 13.84 -7.54
N ASN A 283 -18.10 13.13 -8.26
CA ASN A 283 -17.95 11.71 -8.52
C ASN A 283 -16.83 11.42 -9.53
N ASP A 284 -16.63 12.29 -10.52
CA ASP A 284 -15.53 12.19 -11.48
C ASP A 284 -14.16 12.33 -10.81
N TRP A 285 -14.08 13.10 -9.73
CA TRP A 285 -12.84 13.24 -8.96
C TRP A 285 -12.39 11.93 -8.31
N ILE A 286 -13.26 10.93 -8.13
CA ILE A 286 -12.86 9.59 -7.69
C ILE A 286 -11.98 8.95 -8.77
N TYR A 287 -12.37 9.06 -10.05
CA TYR A 287 -11.58 8.57 -11.18
C TYR A 287 -10.23 9.30 -11.27
N PHE A 288 -10.22 10.62 -11.09
CA PHE A 288 -8.99 11.41 -11.03
C PHE A 288 -7.99 10.89 -9.98
N GLU A 289 -8.47 10.45 -8.82
CA GLU A 289 -7.63 9.92 -7.75
C GLU A 289 -7.19 8.47 -8.02
N LEU A 290 -7.99 7.67 -8.73
CA LEU A 290 -7.56 6.38 -9.27
C LEU A 290 -6.41 6.55 -10.28
N LEU A 291 -6.44 7.58 -11.12
CA LEU A 291 -5.34 7.91 -12.03
C LEU A 291 -4.05 8.25 -11.27
N TRP A 292 -4.13 8.90 -10.11
CA TRP A 292 -2.93 9.14 -9.28
C TRP A 292 -2.32 7.84 -8.77
N ARG A 293 -3.16 6.90 -8.34
CA ARG A 293 -2.72 5.56 -7.93
C ARG A 293 -2.05 4.83 -9.10
N ASP A 294 -2.61 4.93 -10.30
CA ASP A 294 -2.03 4.34 -11.52
C ASP A 294 -0.70 5.00 -11.91
N TYR A 295 -0.65 6.33 -11.92
CA TYR A 295 0.57 7.07 -12.19
C TYR A 295 1.71 6.64 -11.26
N PHE A 296 1.44 6.50 -9.95
CA PHE A 296 2.46 6.08 -9.00
C PHE A 296 2.86 4.59 -9.11
N TYR A 297 1.98 3.73 -9.66
CA TYR A 297 2.34 2.36 -10.03
C TYR A 297 3.43 2.37 -11.12
N TRP A 298 3.19 3.09 -12.22
CA TRP A 298 4.15 3.22 -13.31
C TRP A 298 5.40 4.00 -12.92
N TYR A 299 5.25 5.02 -12.09
CA TYR A 299 6.36 5.81 -11.54
C TYR A 299 7.36 4.93 -10.79
N ALA A 300 6.85 4.01 -9.96
CA ALA A 300 7.69 3.07 -9.23
C ALA A 300 8.45 2.12 -10.16
N LEU A 301 7.77 1.59 -11.19
CA LEU A 301 8.39 0.73 -12.20
C LEU A 301 9.46 1.46 -13.01
N LYS A 302 9.22 2.71 -13.42
CA LYS A 302 10.19 3.52 -14.17
C LYS A 302 11.42 3.87 -13.34
N TRP A 303 11.23 4.34 -12.12
CA TRP A 303 12.33 4.92 -11.33
C TRP A 303 13.04 3.91 -10.43
N GLN A 304 12.44 2.76 -10.16
CA GLN A 304 13.07 1.63 -9.47
C GLN A 304 13.79 2.08 -8.18
N ARG A 305 15.07 1.75 -8.02
CA ARG A 305 15.88 2.14 -6.85
C ARG A 305 15.91 3.66 -6.60
N ARG A 306 15.72 4.51 -7.62
CA ARG A 306 15.69 5.98 -7.43
C ARG A 306 14.46 6.43 -6.63
N LEU A 307 13.41 5.63 -6.57
CA LEU A 307 12.25 5.86 -5.69
C LEU A 307 12.65 5.97 -4.20
N PHE A 308 13.72 5.29 -3.80
CA PHE A 308 14.15 5.17 -2.39
C PHE A 308 15.43 5.95 -2.05
N ARG A 309 16.00 6.67 -3.03
CA ARG A 309 17.24 7.44 -2.84
C ARG A 309 16.93 8.79 -2.22
N PHE A 310 17.82 9.31 -1.39
CA PHE A 310 17.66 10.60 -0.73
C PHE A 310 17.36 11.76 -1.69
N ARG A 311 18.06 11.81 -2.83
CA ARG A 311 17.86 12.80 -3.90
C ARG A 311 16.68 12.51 -4.84
N GLY A 312 15.96 11.42 -4.59
CA GLY A 312 14.87 10.92 -5.43
C GLY A 312 15.27 10.81 -6.90
N ILE A 313 14.47 11.42 -7.77
CA ILE A 313 14.70 11.45 -9.22
C ILE A 313 15.51 12.68 -9.69
N HIS A 314 15.93 13.56 -8.78
CA HIS A 314 16.69 14.77 -9.13
C HIS A 314 18.19 14.63 -8.86
N GLN A 315 18.97 15.60 -9.32
CA GLN A 315 20.43 15.62 -9.13
C GLN A 315 20.85 16.15 -7.75
N LYS A 316 20.07 17.08 -7.18
CA LYS A 316 20.29 17.70 -5.87
C LYS A 316 19.35 17.08 -4.84
N GLY A 317 19.85 16.90 -3.61
CA GLY A 317 19.05 16.43 -2.48
C GLY A 317 18.40 17.59 -1.74
N PRO A 318 17.42 17.30 -0.86
CA PRO A 318 16.85 18.29 0.04
C PRO A 318 17.85 18.65 1.14
N LEU A 319 17.66 19.81 1.77
CA LEU A 319 18.48 20.30 2.89
C LEU A 319 18.01 19.72 4.23
N THR A 320 17.84 18.39 4.28
CA THR A 320 17.35 17.67 5.47
C THR A 320 18.38 16.64 5.93
N ALA A 321 18.40 16.30 7.21
CA ALA A 321 19.27 15.27 7.79
C ALA A 321 18.49 14.34 8.73
N PHE A 322 19.12 13.28 9.23
CA PHE A 322 18.48 12.44 10.25
C PHE A 322 18.76 13.00 11.65
N TYR A 323 17.69 13.40 12.35
CA TYR A 323 17.72 13.87 13.72
C TYR A 323 16.90 12.91 14.60
N PRO A 324 17.53 11.99 15.36
CA PRO A 324 16.83 10.92 16.09
C PRO A 324 15.73 11.42 17.03
N GLY A 325 16.02 12.45 17.84
CA GLY A 325 15.05 13.01 18.79
C GLY A 325 13.83 13.62 18.11
N ARG A 326 14.05 14.45 17.08
CA ARG A 326 12.96 15.06 16.28
C ARG A 326 12.12 14.00 15.56
N PHE A 327 12.77 12.99 14.98
CA PHE A 327 12.08 11.89 14.32
C PHE A 327 11.24 11.07 15.31
N GLN A 328 11.80 10.76 16.49
CA GLN A 328 11.07 10.07 17.55
C GLN A 328 9.87 10.88 18.04
N ALA A 329 10.03 12.18 18.27
CA ALA A 329 8.93 13.06 18.68
C ALA A 329 7.81 13.10 17.63
N TRP A 330 8.16 13.15 16.35
CA TRP A 330 7.18 13.04 15.26
C TRP A 330 6.47 11.69 15.25
N CYS A 331 7.21 10.58 15.37
CA CYS A 331 6.61 9.25 15.42
C CYS A 331 5.64 9.10 16.59
N GLN A 332 5.97 9.64 17.76
CA GLN A 332 5.16 9.53 18.98
C GLN A 332 4.01 10.55 19.05
N GLY A 333 4.06 11.59 18.21
CA GLY A 333 3.12 12.71 18.28
C GLY A 333 3.34 13.56 19.54
N SER A 334 4.59 13.95 19.79
CA SER A 334 5.05 14.80 20.91
C SER A 334 5.81 16.06 20.43
N THR A 335 5.59 16.48 19.20
CA THR A 335 6.16 17.71 18.63
C THR A 335 5.50 18.97 19.22
N PRO A 336 6.02 20.19 18.97
CA PRO A 336 5.35 21.43 19.37
C PRO A 336 4.01 21.71 18.67
N TRP A 337 3.62 20.93 17.64
CA TRP A 337 2.43 21.19 16.85
C TRP A 337 1.31 20.18 17.15
N PRO A 338 0.25 20.58 17.88
CA PRO A 338 -0.81 19.66 18.29
C PRO A 338 -1.53 18.95 17.15
N LEU A 339 -1.75 19.62 16.02
CA LEU A 339 -2.38 18.98 14.85
C LEU A 339 -1.52 17.82 14.31
N VAL A 340 -0.21 18.01 14.21
CA VAL A 340 0.71 16.95 13.76
C VAL A 340 0.68 15.79 14.75
N ASN A 341 0.69 16.10 16.05
CA ASN A 341 0.64 15.10 17.10
C ASN A 341 -0.64 14.26 17.05
N ALA A 342 -1.80 14.90 16.88
CA ALA A 342 -3.08 14.25 16.73
C ALA A 342 -3.09 13.28 15.52
N ILE A 343 -2.57 13.73 14.38
CA ILE A 343 -2.42 12.91 13.17
C ILE A 343 -1.56 11.67 13.43
N MET A 344 -0.40 11.84 14.05
CA MET A 344 0.52 10.73 14.29
C MET A 344 -0.03 9.75 15.32
N LYS A 345 -0.74 10.24 16.35
CA LYS A 345 -1.46 9.41 17.32
C LYS A 345 -2.62 8.63 16.68
N GLN A 346 -3.36 9.23 15.74
CA GLN A 346 -4.35 8.51 14.93
C GLN A 346 -3.70 7.40 14.10
N LEU A 347 -2.61 7.70 13.38
CA LEU A 347 -1.89 6.73 12.57
C LEU A 347 -1.43 5.54 13.40
N ASN A 348 -0.82 5.78 14.56
CA ASN A 348 -0.28 4.72 15.41
C ASN A 348 -1.35 3.82 16.01
N ARG A 349 -2.53 4.36 16.31
CA ARG A 349 -3.64 3.59 16.90
C ARG A 349 -4.44 2.82 15.85
N THR A 350 -4.63 3.39 14.67
CA THR A 350 -5.61 2.88 13.67
C THR A 350 -4.98 2.35 12.39
N GLY A 351 -3.69 2.65 12.15
CA GLY A 351 -3.03 2.39 10.86
C GLY A 351 -3.57 3.21 9.70
N PHE A 352 -4.47 4.18 9.92
CA PHE A 352 -5.08 4.97 8.85
C PHE A 352 -5.16 6.46 9.20
N ILE A 353 -4.79 7.30 8.24
CA ILE A 353 -4.99 8.75 8.29
C ILE A 353 -5.43 9.27 6.92
N SER A 354 -6.22 10.35 6.92
CA SER A 354 -6.74 10.96 5.69
C SER A 354 -5.61 11.47 4.78
N ASN A 355 -5.90 11.66 3.49
CA ASN A 355 -4.91 12.22 2.55
C ASN A 355 -4.39 13.60 3.01
N ARG A 356 -5.29 14.45 3.53
CA ARG A 356 -4.90 15.77 4.07
C ARG A 356 -3.95 15.62 5.26
N ALA A 357 -4.26 14.71 6.19
CA ALA A 357 -3.42 14.44 7.35
C ALA A 357 -2.02 13.91 6.94
N ARG A 358 -1.94 13.02 5.93
CA ARG A 358 -0.64 12.56 5.38
C ARG A 358 0.21 13.70 4.87
N GLN A 359 -0.38 14.64 4.11
CA GLN A 359 0.34 15.79 3.57
C GLN A 359 0.87 16.71 4.67
N ILE A 360 0.05 16.98 5.69
CA ILE A 360 0.44 17.80 6.85
C ILE A 360 1.58 17.14 7.62
N ALA A 361 1.45 15.87 7.99
CA ALA A 361 2.46 15.14 8.75
C ALA A 361 3.79 15.01 7.98
N ALA A 362 3.73 14.72 6.67
CA ALA A 362 4.92 14.64 5.83
C ALA A 362 5.61 16.00 5.68
N SER A 363 4.84 17.08 5.47
CA SER A 363 5.37 18.43 5.40
C SER A 363 6.01 18.87 6.71
N ALA A 364 5.41 18.54 7.85
CA ALA A 364 5.97 18.85 9.16
C ALA A 364 7.33 18.17 9.36
N LEU A 365 7.44 16.88 9.00
CA LEU A 365 8.71 16.16 9.08
C LEU A 365 9.80 16.78 8.20
N VAL A 366 9.47 17.11 6.96
CA VAL A 366 10.46 17.61 6.00
C VAL A 366 10.84 19.06 6.29
N ASN A 367 9.85 19.94 6.51
CA ASN A 367 10.07 21.39 6.49
C ASN A 367 10.29 21.95 7.90
N GLU A 368 9.56 21.47 8.90
CA GLU A 368 9.68 22.02 10.26
C GLU A 368 10.72 21.28 11.09
N LEU A 369 10.79 19.96 10.94
CA LEU A 369 11.78 19.14 11.64
C LEU A 369 13.10 19.03 10.88
N SER A 370 13.13 19.40 9.60
CA SER A 370 14.28 19.24 8.70
C SER A 370 14.80 17.80 8.64
N CYS A 371 13.90 16.83 8.85
CA CYS A 371 14.22 15.42 8.91
C CYS A 371 14.26 14.77 7.52
N ASP A 372 15.17 13.81 7.33
CA ASP A 372 15.27 13.01 6.12
C ASP A 372 13.94 12.28 5.85
N TRP A 373 13.31 12.68 4.75
CA TRP A 373 11.98 12.23 4.34
C TRP A 373 11.85 10.71 4.23
N ARG A 374 12.95 9.99 3.99
CA ARG A 374 12.94 8.53 3.84
C ARG A 374 12.59 7.82 5.14
N TYR A 375 12.90 8.42 6.29
CA TYR A 375 12.50 7.89 7.59
C TYR A 375 10.98 8.01 7.79
N GLY A 376 10.40 9.14 7.38
CA GLY A 376 8.94 9.32 7.35
C GLY A 376 8.25 8.33 6.41
N ALA A 377 8.81 8.15 5.20
CA ALA A 377 8.30 7.18 4.23
C ALA A 377 8.35 5.74 4.76
N ALA A 378 9.44 5.36 5.43
CA ALA A 378 9.60 4.07 6.09
C ALA A 378 8.65 3.91 7.29
N TYR A 379 8.41 4.97 8.07
CA TYR A 379 7.45 4.93 9.18
C TYR A 379 6.02 4.76 8.68
N PHE A 380 5.64 5.47 7.63
CA PHE A 380 4.34 5.26 6.96
C PHE A 380 4.26 3.86 6.36
N GLN A 381 5.34 3.32 5.82
CA GLN A 381 5.40 1.93 5.39
C GLN A 381 5.20 0.95 6.54
N GLN A 382 5.66 1.24 7.75
CA GLN A 382 5.37 0.40 8.92
C GLN A 382 3.89 0.50 9.31
N GLN A 383 3.38 1.72 9.50
CA GLN A 383 2.12 1.96 10.19
C GLN A 383 0.88 1.86 9.28
N LEU A 384 0.96 2.29 8.02
CA LEU A 384 -0.22 2.38 7.17
C LEU A 384 -0.79 1.00 6.83
N ILE A 385 -2.06 0.79 7.16
CA ILE A 385 -2.85 -0.37 6.73
C ILE A 385 -2.93 -0.47 5.20
N ASP A 386 -2.91 0.68 4.52
CA ASP A 386 -3.04 0.81 3.07
C ASP A 386 -1.71 1.12 2.35
N HIS A 387 -0.58 0.73 2.95
CA HIS A 387 0.71 0.95 2.32
C HIS A 387 0.81 0.31 0.93
N GLN A 388 1.01 1.15 -0.08
CA GLN A 388 1.39 0.75 -1.42
C GLN A 388 2.72 1.44 -1.78
N VAL A 389 3.70 0.67 -2.25
CA VAL A 389 5.08 1.13 -2.45
C VAL A 389 5.18 2.38 -3.34
N GLY A 390 4.51 2.36 -4.50
CA GLY A 390 4.52 3.47 -5.44
C GLY A 390 3.86 4.71 -4.87
N ALA A 391 2.62 4.60 -4.40
CA ALA A 391 1.90 5.74 -3.84
C ALA A 391 2.58 6.32 -2.59
N ASN A 392 3.04 5.49 -1.66
CA ASN A 392 3.71 5.97 -0.45
C ASN A 392 4.99 6.72 -0.79
N TRP A 393 5.97 6.04 -1.38
CA TRP A 393 7.29 6.62 -1.62
C TRP A 393 7.24 7.74 -2.66
N GLY A 394 6.35 7.64 -3.66
CA GLY A 394 6.13 8.68 -4.66
C GLY A 394 5.56 9.97 -4.06
N ASN A 395 4.54 9.88 -3.20
CA ASN A 395 4.01 11.06 -2.52
C ASN A 395 5.01 11.67 -1.54
N TRP A 396 5.84 10.85 -0.87
CA TRP A 396 6.90 11.37 -0.02
C TRP A 396 7.97 12.13 -0.81
N GLN A 397 8.39 11.63 -1.98
CA GLN A 397 9.28 12.38 -2.87
C GLN A 397 8.64 13.69 -3.35
N TYR A 398 7.33 13.67 -3.60
CA TYR A 398 6.56 14.84 -4.02
C TYR A 398 6.60 15.95 -2.96
N ILE A 399 6.36 15.61 -1.68
CA ILE A 399 6.46 16.57 -0.56
C ILE A 399 7.90 17.05 -0.34
N ALA A 400 8.87 16.13 -0.40
CA ALA A 400 10.29 16.42 -0.20
C ALA A 400 10.96 17.17 -1.37
N GLY A 401 10.22 17.49 -2.42
CA GLY A 401 10.75 18.23 -3.58
C GLY A 401 11.75 17.44 -4.42
N VAL A 402 11.74 16.11 -4.29
CA VAL A 402 12.67 15.20 -4.98
C VAL A 402 11.96 14.22 -5.95
N GLY A 403 10.68 14.48 -6.25
CA GLY A 403 9.81 13.63 -7.08
C GLY A 403 9.27 14.31 -8.34
N ALA A 404 8.15 13.77 -8.84
CA ALA A 404 7.38 14.27 -9.99
C ALA A 404 6.53 15.54 -9.68
N ASP A 405 7.09 16.50 -8.93
CA ASP A 405 6.52 17.84 -8.78
C ASP A 405 7.34 18.84 -9.61
N PRO A 406 6.73 19.61 -10.53
CA PRO A 406 7.41 20.75 -11.15
C PRO A 406 7.74 21.86 -10.15
N ARG A 407 7.08 21.90 -8.98
CA ARG A 407 7.39 22.81 -7.87
C ARG A 407 8.38 22.12 -6.93
N GLN A 408 9.46 22.81 -6.52
CA GLN A 408 10.57 22.23 -5.73
C GLN A 408 10.19 22.00 -4.24
N GLY A 409 9.18 21.16 -3.98
CA GLY A 409 8.69 20.82 -2.64
C GLY A 409 7.41 21.55 -2.25
N ARG A 410 6.71 21.00 -1.26
CA ARG A 410 5.48 21.59 -0.71
C ARG A 410 5.61 21.79 0.78
N HIS A 411 5.48 23.04 1.21
CA HIS A 411 5.43 23.44 2.60
C HIS A 411 4.00 23.84 2.98
N PHE A 412 3.43 23.12 3.93
CA PHE A 412 2.13 23.42 4.51
C PHE A 412 2.30 24.25 5.78
N ASN A 413 1.80 25.47 5.79
CA ASN A 413 1.72 26.29 7.00
C ASN A 413 0.75 25.62 7.99
N LEU A 414 1.29 25.13 9.11
CA LEU A 414 0.56 24.31 10.08
C LEU A 414 -0.59 25.06 10.75
N GLU A 415 -0.41 26.32 11.11
CA GLU A 415 -1.46 27.16 11.72
C GLU A 415 -2.68 27.29 10.78
N LYS A 416 -2.42 27.58 9.50
CA LYS A 416 -3.47 27.66 8.49
C LYS A 416 -4.16 26.32 8.27
N GLN A 417 -3.43 25.20 8.33
CA GLN A 417 -4.04 23.87 8.23
C GLN A 417 -4.92 23.57 9.45
N THR A 418 -4.47 23.91 10.66
CA THR A 418 -5.27 23.80 11.89
C THR A 418 -6.54 24.62 11.81
N ALA A 419 -6.45 25.91 11.47
CA ALA A 419 -7.61 26.79 11.36
C ALA A 419 -8.62 26.32 10.30
N MET A 420 -8.16 25.65 9.24
CA MET A 420 -9.01 25.18 8.15
C MET A 420 -9.67 23.83 8.43
N PHE A 421 -8.93 22.88 9.01
CA PHE A 421 -9.36 21.49 9.12
C PHE A 421 -9.73 21.05 10.55
N ASP A 422 -9.36 21.84 11.55
CA ASP A 422 -9.78 21.66 12.94
C ASP A 422 -10.06 23.00 13.64
N PRO A 423 -10.98 23.83 13.10
CA PRO A 423 -11.24 25.19 13.62
C PRO A 423 -11.71 25.22 15.08
N LYS A 424 -12.23 24.10 15.59
CA LYS A 424 -12.75 23.96 16.96
C LYS A 424 -11.83 23.14 17.88
N GLY A 425 -10.71 22.62 17.38
CA GLY A 425 -9.81 21.75 18.15
C GLY A 425 -10.39 20.38 18.52
N GLU A 426 -11.47 19.95 17.86
CA GLU A 426 -12.16 18.69 18.18
C GLU A 426 -11.31 17.47 17.79
N TYR A 427 -10.62 17.55 16.66
CA TYR A 427 -9.74 16.48 16.20
C TYR A 427 -8.48 16.40 17.06
N ILE A 428 -7.86 17.53 17.38
CA ILE A 428 -6.73 17.63 18.31
C ILE A 428 -7.11 17.05 19.66
N ALA A 429 -8.24 17.44 20.23
CA ALA A 429 -8.69 16.94 21.53
C ALA A 429 -8.94 15.42 21.51
N ARG A 430 -9.64 14.91 20.48
CA ARG A 430 -9.96 13.49 20.34
C ARG A 430 -8.72 12.60 20.32
N TRP A 431 -7.69 13.03 19.60
CA TRP A 431 -6.43 12.28 19.49
C TRP A 431 -5.36 12.76 20.47
N GLN A 432 -5.72 13.60 21.44
CA GLN A 432 -4.84 14.08 22.51
C GLN A 432 -3.58 14.75 21.95
N GLY A 433 -3.71 15.56 20.90
CA GLY A 433 -2.60 16.21 20.21
C GLY A 433 -1.78 17.14 21.12
N ASP A 434 -2.42 17.76 22.10
CA ASP A 434 -1.77 18.67 23.06
C ASP A 434 -0.94 17.93 24.13
N MET A 435 -1.18 16.63 24.34
CA MET A 435 -0.51 15.86 25.39
C MET A 435 0.94 15.51 25.03
N GLY A 436 1.87 15.91 25.90
CA GLY A 436 3.29 15.57 25.78
C GLY A 436 4.04 16.37 24.72
N CYS A 437 3.56 17.56 24.33
CA CYS A 437 4.29 18.46 23.44
C CYS A 437 5.62 18.87 24.10
N GLN A 438 6.73 18.69 23.39
CA GLN A 438 8.05 19.07 23.84
C GLN A 438 8.68 20.09 22.86
N PRO A 439 9.55 20.99 23.35
CA PRO A 439 10.44 21.76 22.48
C PRO A 439 11.26 20.82 21.57
N LEU A 440 11.58 21.27 20.36
CA LEU A 440 12.26 20.44 19.35
C LEU A 440 13.68 20.07 19.73
N ASP A 441 14.38 21.06 20.28
CA ASP A 441 15.78 20.95 20.65
C ASP A 441 15.83 21.17 22.17
N ALA A 442 16.50 20.25 22.87
CA ALA A 442 16.77 20.43 24.28
C ALA A 442 17.81 21.54 24.43
N GLU A 443 17.47 22.60 25.14
CA GLU A 443 18.48 23.52 25.66
C GLU A 443 19.15 22.82 26.85
N ASP A 444 20.23 22.07 26.60
CA ASP A 444 21.12 21.70 27.70
C ASP A 444 21.88 22.96 28.11
N ALA A 445 21.63 23.43 29.34
CA ALA A 445 22.34 24.56 29.92
C ALA A 445 23.87 24.32 30.00
N ALA A 446 24.33 23.07 29.87
CA ALA A 446 25.75 22.72 29.81
C ALA A 446 26.42 23.03 28.45
N ASP A 447 25.65 23.25 27.37
CA ASP A 447 26.18 23.30 25.99
C ASP A 447 26.26 24.69 25.36
N TRP A 448 26.00 25.78 26.10
CA TRP A 448 26.23 27.16 25.62
C TRP A 448 26.64 28.11 26.75
N PRO A 449 27.62 29.03 26.57
CA PRO A 449 27.94 30.00 27.58
C PRO A 449 26.81 31.03 27.66
N ILE A 450 25.92 30.88 28.65
CA ILE A 450 25.08 31.98 29.12
C ILE A 450 26.03 32.95 29.84
N SER A 451 26.59 33.91 29.10
CA SER A 451 27.21 35.06 29.76
C SER A 451 26.07 35.87 30.39
N PRO A 452 26.11 36.16 31.71
CA PRO A 452 25.10 37.01 32.32
C PRO A 452 25.15 38.41 31.68
N PRO A 453 24.03 39.15 31.67
CA PRO A 453 24.02 40.52 31.17
C PRO A 453 25.07 41.33 31.96
N VAL A 454 25.96 41.99 31.22
CA VAL A 454 26.87 42.98 31.82
C VAL A 454 26.02 44.21 32.08
N ASP A 455 25.67 44.43 33.35
CA ASP A 455 25.08 45.68 33.81
C ASP A 455 26.00 46.85 33.40
N LYS A 456 25.41 47.88 32.78
CA LYS A 456 26.02 49.21 32.64
C LYS A 456 25.04 50.27 33.12
#